data_AF-A0A1Q6ZKK0-F1
#
_entry.id   AF-A0A1Q6ZKK0-F1
#
_cell.length_a   1.000
_cell.length_b   1.000
_cell.length_c   1.000
_cell.angle_alpha   90.00
_cell.angle_beta   90.00
_cell.angle_gamma   90.00
#
_symmetry.space_group_name_H-M   'P 1'
#
loop_
_entity.id
_entity.type
_entity.pdbx_description
1 polymer ?
#
loop_
_entity_poly.entity_id
_entity_poly.type
_entity_poly.pdbx_seq_one_letter_code
_entity_poly.pdbx_strand_id
1 'polypeptide(L)'
;MPPPAGRDIAPAKGKLGVMLVGLGAVSTTFIAGVENVRCGGALPIGSLTQMGTIRLGKRTEKRAPKIREFLPLARLTDLVFAAWDPIPDDAYTAAKKAGVLEPQHLEPVAAFLNGIRPIPAAFDRNYVKRLTGTNVKTGKTKRDLAEQLRADIRTFKKTSGADRLVMIWAASTEVFLTPGPAHQSMEAFERAMEQNDPAIAPSMLYAYAALMENVPFANGAPNLTVDIPVLERLAEERKLPIGGKDFKTGQTMMKTVLAPAFKARMLGLAGWYSTNILGNRDGEVLDDPESFKTKEESKLGVLEYILQPDQ
;
A
#
# COMPACT_ATOMS: atom_id res chain seq x y z
N MET A 1 -33.84 0.29 20.12
CA MET A 1 -33.35 -0.82 19.28
C MET A 1 -31.99 -1.24 19.80
N PRO A 2 -31.68 -2.55 19.94
CA PRO A 2 -30.30 -2.96 20.11
C PRO A 2 -29.47 -2.39 18.93
N PRO A 3 -28.20 -1.99 19.15
CA PRO A 3 -27.36 -1.54 18.06
C PRO A 3 -27.36 -2.64 16.98
N PRO A 4 -27.36 -2.27 15.68
CA PRO A 4 -27.26 -3.26 14.62
C PRO A 4 -26.09 -4.18 14.96
N ALA A 5 -26.37 -5.48 15.04
CA ALA A 5 -25.34 -6.48 15.28
C ALA A 5 -24.17 -6.14 14.36
N GLY A 6 -22.98 -5.91 14.95
CA GLY A 6 -21.79 -5.60 14.18
C GLY A 6 -21.68 -6.62 13.05
N ARG A 7 -21.35 -6.15 11.84
CA ARG A 7 -21.18 -6.99 10.65
C ARG A 7 -20.53 -8.32 11.02
N ASP A 8 -21.02 -9.42 10.46
CA ASP A 8 -20.39 -10.73 10.66
C ASP A 8 -18.99 -10.70 10.00
N ILE A 9 -17.97 -10.43 10.81
CA ILE A 9 -16.57 -10.34 10.37
C ILE A 9 -16.00 -11.74 10.54
N ALA A 10 -15.67 -12.37 9.42
CA ALA A 10 -15.00 -13.66 9.41
C ALA A 10 -13.77 -13.63 10.35
N PRO A 11 -13.64 -14.61 11.27
CA PRO A 11 -12.52 -14.65 12.21
C PRO A 11 -11.18 -14.64 11.49
N ALA A 12 -10.15 -14.04 12.10
CA ALA A 12 -8.79 -14.07 11.57
C ALA A 12 -8.10 -15.43 11.75
N LYS A 13 -8.71 -16.50 11.22
CA LYS A 13 -8.17 -17.86 11.22
C LYS A 13 -7.20 -18.05 10.04
N GLY A 14 -6.28 -18.99 10.23
CA GLY A 14 -5.26 -19.41 9.28
C GLY A 14 -4.30 -18.31 8.84
N LYS A 15 -3.54 -18.60 7.78
CA LYS A 15 -2.50 -17.70 7.28
C LYS A 15 -3.12 -16.54 6.48
N LEU A 16 -2.53 -15.36 6.63
CA LEU A 16 -2.85 -14.17 5.83
C LEU A 16 -1.71 -13.93 4.83
N GLY A 17 -2.01 -14.07 3.54
CA GLY A 17 -1.08 -13.72 2.48
C GLY A 17 -1.04 -12.21 2.25
N VAL A 18 0.12 -11.61 2.43
CA VAL A 18 0.37 -10.19 2.15
C VAL A 18 1.18 -10.09 0.85
N MET A 19 0.52 -9.61 -0.20
CA MET A 19 1.09 -9.49 -1.54
C MET A 19 1.51 -8.04 -1.77
N LEU A 20 2.81 -7.80 -1.92
CA LEU A 20 3.39 -6.46 -2.04
C LEU A 20 3.73 -6.18 -3.51
N VAL A 21 3.19 -5.10 -4.08
CA VAL A 21 3.66 -4.62 -5.38
C VAL A 21 4.83 -3.69 -5.11
N GLY A 22 6.02 -4.05 -5.60
CA GLY A 22 7.30 -3.44 -5.24
C GLY A 22 7.94 -4.16 -4.05
N LEU A 23 9.12 -4.76 -4.25
CA LEU A 23 10.01 -5.31 -3.24
C LEU A 23 11.16 -4.32 -2.93
N GLY A 24 10.82 -3.04 -2.84
CA GLY A 24 11.73 -1.96 -2.47
C GLY A 24 11.85 -1.72 -0.96
N ALA A 25 12.43 -0.58 -0.60
CA ALA A 25 12.77 -0.21 0.78
C ALA A 25 11.63 -0.40 1.79
N VAL A 26 10.40 0.03 1.46
CA VAL A 26 9.22 -0.10 2.34
C VAL A 26 8.88 -1.57 2.59
N SER A 27 8.73 -2.34 1.50
CA SER A 27 8.34 -3.75 1.55
C SER A 27 9.39 -4.62 2.24
N THR A 28 10.67 -4.45 1.91
CA THR A 28 11.74 -5.23 2.53
C THR A 28 11.91 -4.91 4.00
N THR A 29 11.77 -3.64 4.40
CA THR A 29 11.81 -3.23 5.81
C THR A 29 10.62 -3.79 6.58
N PHE A 30 9.43 -3.79 5.98
CA PHE A 30 8.23 -4.39 6.58
C PHE A 30 8.40 -5.90 6.80
N ILE A 31 8.83 -6.64 5.77
CA ILE A 31 9.06 -8.09 5.86
C ILE A 31 10.12 -8.41 6.93
N ALA A 32 11.28 -7.73 6.88
CA ALA A 32 12.37 -7.93 7.83
C ALA A 32 11.95 -7.57 9.26
N GLY A 33 11.19 -6.49 9.45
CA GLY A 33 10.68 -6.08 10.76
C GLY A 33 9.71 -7.09 11.34
N VAL A 34 8.79 -7.65 10.54
CA VAL A 34 7.90 -8.73 10.97
C VAL A 34 8.69 -9.96 11.39
N GLU A 35 9.68 -10.37 10.60
CA GLU A 35 10.47 -11.57 10.90
C GLU A 35 11.33 -11.39 12.16
N ASN A 36 11.94 -10.22 12.34
CA ASN A 36 12.67 -9.92 13.59
C ASN A 36 11.76 -9.98 14.82
N VAL A 37 10.51 -9.50 14.72
CA VAL A 37 9.56 -9.61 15.83
C VAL A 37 9.16 -11.07 16.09
N ARG A 38 8.97 -11.89 15.04
CA ARG A 38 8.67 -13.33 15.18
C ARG A 38 9.78 -14.10 15.87
N CYS A 39 11.02 -13.78 15.55
CA CYS A 39 12.21 -14.41 16.16
C CYS A 39 12.55 -13.82 17.53
N GLY A 40 11.78 -12.86 18.05
CA GLY A 40 12.05 -12.20 19.33
C GLY A 40 13.24 -11.23 19.32
N GLY A 41 13.79 -10.92 18.14
CA GLY A 41 14.92 -10.00 17.97
C GLY A 41 14.55 -8.52 17.97
N ALA A 42 13.25 -8.20 17.86
CA ALA A 42 12.76 -6.81 17.88
C ALA A 42 11.37 -6.67 18.51
N LEU A 43 11.01 -5.44 18.86
CA LEU A 43 9.67 -5.04 19.25
C LEU A 43 8.98 -4.33 18.06
N PRO A 44 7.64 -4.42 17.91
CA PRO A 44 6.91 -3.81 16.79
C PRO A 44 6.68 -2.30 16.99
N ILE A 45 7.75 -1.55 17.26
CA ILE A 45 7.72 -0.11 17.57
C ILE A 45 7.12 0.69 16.42
N GLY A 46 6.18 1.58 16.74
CA GLY A 46 5.47 2.41 15.77
C GLY A 46 4.22 1.75 15.15
N SER A 47 3.94 0.47 15.44
CA SER A 47 2.75 -0.21 14.93
C SER A 47 1.51 0.05 15.80
N LEU A 48 0.52 0.76 15.26
CA LEU A 48 -0.75 1.03 15.94
C LEU A 48 -1.47 -0.27 16.33
N THR A 49 -1.51 -1.26 15.44
CA THR A 49 -2.26 -2.50 15.71
C THR A 49 -1.58 -3.36 16.78
N GLN A 50 -0.24 -3.32 16.88
CA GLN A 50 0.52 -4.14 17.82
C GLN A 50 0.72 -3.47 19.18
N MET A 51 0.86 -2.14 19.22
CA MET A 51 1.18 -1.39 20.45
C MET A 51 0.07 -0.47 20.93
N GLY A 52 -0.84 -0.06 20.05
CA GLY A 52 -1.92 0.85 20.39
C GLY A 52 -2.92 0.25 21.35
N THR A 53 -3.56 1.10 22.14
CA THR A 53 -4.63 0.73 23.09
C THR A 53 -5.95 1.36 22.68
N ILE A 54 -7.06 0.68 22.95
CA ILE A 54 -8.39 1.24 22.79
C ILE A 54 -9.00 1.53 24.16
N ARG A 55 -9.43 2.77 24.40
CA ARG A 55 -10.10 3.12 25.66
C ARG A 55 -11.55 2.63 25.63
N LEU A 56 -11.92 1.87 26.65
CA LEU A 56 -13.28 1.36 26.86
C LEU A 56 -13.88 1.98 28.12
N GLY A 57 -15.18 2.28 28.10
CA GLY A 57 -15.91 2.79 29.27
C GLY A 57 -15.48 4.19 29.74
N LYS A 58 -15.79 4.50 31.00
CA LYS A 58 -15.50 5.81 31.60
C LYS A 58 -14.00 5.98 31.86
N ARG A 59 -13.54 7.24 31.90
CA ARG A 59 -12.11 7.58 32.14
C ARG A 59 -11.58 7.00 33.46
N THR A 60 -12.45 6.94 34.46
CA THR A 60 -12.13 6.45 35.81
C THR A 60 -11.89 4.94 35.87
N GLU A 61 -12.39 4.18 34.90
CA GLU A 61 -12.23 2.71 34.87
C GLU A 61 -10.84 2.26 34.41
N LYS A 62 -10.05 3.15 33.81
CA LYS A 62 -8.69 2.87 33.28
C LYS A 62 -8.61 1.63 32.37
N ARG A 63 -9.71 1.28 31.68
CA ARG A 63 -9.77 0.15 30.75
C ARG A 63 -9.24 0.55 29.38
N ALA A 64 -8.00 0.17 29.11
CA ALA A 64 -7.31 0.45 27.85
C ALA A 64 -6.54 -0.79 27.35
N PRO A 65 -7.22 -1.89 26.98
CA PRO A 65 -6.54 -3.07 26.42
C PRO A 65 -5.82 -2.73 25.11
N LYS A 66 -4.83 -3.55 24.73
CA LYS A 66 -4.18 -3.42 23.43
C LYS A 66 -5.17 -3.73 22.31
N ILE A 67 -5.04 -3.06 21.17
CA ILE A 67 -5.91 -3.26 20.00
C ILE A 67 -5.88 -4.72 19.54
N ARG A 68 -4.70 -5.33 19.46
CA ARG A 68 -4.53 -6.77 19.13
C ARG A 68 -5.17 -7.75 20.12
N GLU A 69 -5.44 -7.33 21.36
CA GLU A 69 -6.11 -8.14 22.39
C GLU A 69 -7.63 -7.93 22.36
N PHE A 70 -8.08 -6.82 21.76
CA PHE A 70 -9.49 -6.47 21.66
C PHE A 70 -10.12 -6.92 20.33
N LEU A 71 -9.39 -6.82 19.22
CA LEU A 71 -9.86 -7.19 17.89
C LEU A 71 -9.24 -8.52 17.44
N PRO A 72 -10.00 -9.38 16.73
CA PRO A 72 -9.49 -10.63 16.17
C PRO A 72 -8.64 -10.35 14.91
N LEU A 73 -7.44 -9.81 15.11
CA LEU A 73 -6.49 -9.51 14.03
C LEU A 73 -5.60 -10.73 13.73
N ALA A 74 -5.13 -10.85 12.49
CA ALA A 74 -4.12 -11.85 12.15
C ALA A 74 -2.84 -11.59 12.97
N ARG A 75 -2.24 -12.65 13.52
CA ARG A 75 -0.98 -12.52 14.27
C ARG A 75 0.16 -12.33 13.29
N LEU A 76 1.24 -11.71 13.75
CA LEU A 76 2.44 -11.55 12.93
C LEU A 76 2.97 -12.90 12.44
N THR A 77 2.90 -13.98 13.24
CA THR A 77 3.31 -15.34 12.87
C THR A 77 2.46 -15.98 11.77
N ASP A 78 1.24 -15.47 11.53
CA ASP A 78 0.32 -16.02 10.54
C ASP A 78 0.49 -15.36 9.15
N LEU A 79 1.32 -14.31 9.05
CA LEU A 79 1.56 -13.64 7.76
C LEU A 79 2.42 -14.49 6.82
N VAL A 80 2.15 -14.46 5.53
CA VAL A 80 3.04 -15.02 4.50
C VAL A 80 3.17 -14.01 3.37
N PHE A 81 4.34 -13.90 2.76
CA PHE A 81 4.65 -12.80 1.85
C PHE A 81 4.86 -13.29 0.42
N ALA A 82 4.38 -12.49 -0.53
CA ALA A 82 4.82 -12.50 -1.92
C ALA A 82 5.04 -11.06 -2.36
N ALA A 83 5.89 -10.86 -3.36
CA ALA A 83 6.07 -9.56 -3.96
C ALA A 83 6.29 -9.64 -5.46
N TRP A 84 5.86 -8.59 -6.16
CA TRP A 84 6.28 -8.34 -7.54
C TRP A 84 7.31 -7.22 -7.55
N ASP A 85 8.33 -7.32 -8.40
CA ASP A 85 9.24 -6.20 -8.63
C ASP A 85 9.87 -6.27 -10.02
N PRO A 86 9.99 -5.15 -10.76
CA PRO A 86 10.72 -5.10 -12.02
C PRO A 86 12.22 -5.39 -11.87
N ILE A 87 12.77 -5.39 -10.66
CA ILE A 87 14.16 -5.73 -10.35
C ILE A 87 14.21 -7.14 -9.75
N PRO A 88 15.15 -8.01 -10.20
CA PRO A 88 15.18 -9.42 -9.81
C PRO A 88 15.80 -9.71 -8.44
N ASP A 89 16.13 -8.68 -7.65
CA ASP A 89 16.79 -8.83 -6.35
C ASP A 89 15.84 -9.53 -5.35
N ASP A 90 16.32 -10.56 -4.63
CA ASP A 90 15.61 -11.11 -3.48
C ASP A 90 15.47 -10.07 -2.34
N ALA A 91 14.59 -10.35 -1.38
CA ALA A 91 14.27 -9.38 -0.33
C ALA A 91 15.48 -9.00 0.55
N TYR A 92 16.45 -9.90 0.73
CA TYR A 92 17.67 -9.61 1.50
C TYR A 92 18.57 -8.65 0.73
N THR A 93 18.83 -8.95 -0.54
CA THR A 93 19.63 -8.11 -1.43
C THR A 93 19.01 -6.72 -1.58
N ALA A 94 17.69 -6.66 -1.80
CA ALA A 94 16.95 -5.42 -1.89
C ALA A 94 16.97 -4.64 -0.57
N ALA A 95 16.86 -5.31 0.60
CA ALA A 95 16.97 -4.67 1.91
C ALA A 95 18.35 -4.02 2.14
N LYS A 96 19.43 -4.73 1.80
CA LYS A 96 20.79 -4.18 1.91
C LYS A 96 20.99 -2.97 1.01
N LYS A 97 20.54 -3.05 -0.25
CA LYS A 97 20.60 -1.92 -1.20
C LYS A 97 19.78 -0.73 -0.73
N ALA A 98 18.64 -0.97 -0.09
CA ALA A 98 17.79 0.09 0.45
C ALA A 98 18.45 0.87 1.61
N GLY A 99 19.35 0.22 2.37
CA GLY A 99 20.11 0.87 3.44
C GLY A 99 19.27 1.40 4.61
N VAL A 100 18.03 0.91 4.77
CA VAL A 100 17.14 1.32 5.87
C VAL A 100 17.50 0.60 7.17
N LEU A 101 17.81 -0.70 7.08
CA LEU A 101 18.17 -1.54 8.21
C LEU A 101 19.66 -1.88 8.15
N GLU A 102 20.34 -1.75 9.29
CA GLU A 102 21.74 -2.15 9.45
C GLU A 102 21.96 -3.67 9.35
N PRO A 103 23.18 -4.15 9.06
CA PRO A 103 23.48 -5.58 8.94
C PRO A 103 23.01 -6.42 10.13
N GLN A 104 23.19 -5.93 11.35
CA GLN A 104 22.76 -6.60 12.58
C GLN A 104 21.25 -6.84 12.67
N HIS A 105 20.43 -6.07 11.95
CA HIS A 105 18.98 -6.29 11.85
C HIS A 105 18.61 -7.28 10.73
N LEU A 106 19.48 -7.48 9.74
CA LEU A 106 19.20 -8.29 8.54
C LEU A 106 19.79 -9.69 8.62
N GLU A 107 20.99 -9.83 9.19
CA GLU A 107 21.72 -11.10 9.31
C GLU A 107 20.90 -12.19 10.04
N PRO A 108 20.24 -11.93 11.18
CA PRO A 108 19.46 -12.94 11.88
C PRO A 108 18.27 -13.49 11.09
N VAL A 109 17.75 -12.72 10.14
CA VAL A 109 16.56 -13.05 9.33
C VAL A 109 16.90 -13.27 7.85
N ALA A 110 18.19 -13.35 7.52
CA ALA A 110 18.67 -13.42 6.13
C ALA A 110 18.13 -14.66 5.40
N ALA A 111 18.10 -15.82 6.06
CA ALA A 111 17.57 -17.06 5.46
C ALA A 111 16.10 -16.91 5.01
N PHE A 112 15.28 -16.25 5.82
CA PHE A 112 13.89 -15.97 5.49
C PHE A 112 13.78 -14.97 4.31
N LEU A 113 14.54 -13.88 4.36
CA LEU A 113 14.53 -12.85 3.32
C LEU A 113 15.03 -13.36 1.96
N ASN A 114 16.09 -14.18 1.94
CA ASN A 114 16.60 -14.83 0.72
C ASN A 114 15.58 -15.77 0.07
N GLY A 115 14.63 -16.29 0.84
CA GLY A 115 13.53 -17.12 0.34
C GLY A 115 12.46 -16.34 -0.43
N ILE A 116 12.45 -15.00 -0.33
CA ILE A 116 11.44 -14.15 -0.97
C ILE A 116 12.06 -13.53 -2.23
N ARG A 117 11.77 -14.14 -3.37
CA ARG A 117 12.17 -13.65 -4.70
C ARG A 117 10.99 -12.95 -5.38
N PRO A 118 11.20 -11.81 -6.05
CA PRO A 118 10.13 -11.07 -6.69
C PRO A 118 9.60 -11.80 -7.92
N ILE A 119 8.28 -11.88 -8.02
CA ILE A 119 7.58 -12.32 -9.24
C ILE A 119 7.74 -11.22 -10.30
N PRO A 120 7.88 -11.56 -11.60
CA PRO A 120 7.95 -10.55 -12.66
C PRO A 120 6.78 -9.57 -12.60
N ALA A 121 7.07 -8.28 -12.63
CA ALA A 121 6.08 -7.22 -12.47
C ALA A 121 5.41 -6.83 -13.79
N ALA A 122 4.11 -6.48 -13.76
CA ALA A 122 3.56 -5.59 -14.77
C ALA A 122 4.17 -4.20 -14.57
N PHE A 123 5.00 -3.76 -15.52
CA PHE A 123 5.79 -2.54 -15.42
C PHE A 123 5.89 -1.87 -16.78
N ASP A 124 5.72 -0.56 -16.82
CA ASP A 124 5.84 0.24 -18.03
C ASP A 124 6.54 1.57 -17.70
N ARG A 125 7.63 1.84 -18.43
CA ARG A 125 8.47 3.03 -18.26
C ARG A 125 7.75 4.33 -18.60
N ASN A 126 6.66 4.29 -19.37
CA ASN A 126 5.84 5.46 -19.63
C ASN A 126 5.23 6.03 -18.33
N TYR A 127 5.02 5.19 -17.32
CA TYR A 127 4.46 5.59 -16.03
C TYR A 127 5.51 5.78 -14.95
N VAL A 128 6.70 5.17 -15.09
CA VAL A 128 7.83 5.34 -14.16
C VAL A 128 9.12 5.47 -14.97
N LYS A 129 9.41 6.68 -15.46
CA LYS A 129 10.43 6.94 -16.51
C LYS A 129 11.86 6.67 -16.08
N ARG A 130 12.16 6.95 -14.80
CA ARG A 130 13.50 6.86 -14.20
C ARG A 130 13.90 5.43 -13.80
N LEU A 131 12.99 4.47 -13.91
CA LEU A 131 13.27 3.08 -13.56
C LEU A 131 13.41 2.21 -14.82
N THR A 132 14.33 1.25 -14.78
CA THR A 132 14.44 0.19 -15.79
C THR A 132 14.34 -1.16 -15.08
N GLY A 133 13.47 -2.03 -15.61
CA GLY A 133 13.21 -3.36 -15.06
C GLY A 133 13.66 -4.47 -16.01
N THR A 134 14.25 -5.52 -15.47
CA THR A 134 14.57 -6.75 -16.21
C THR A 134 13.68 -7.94 -15.81
N ASN A 135 13.00 -7.85 -14.67
CA ASN A 135 12.05 -8.83 -14.16
C ASN A 135 10.61 -8.40 -14.44
N VAL A 136 10.24 -8.34 -15.72
CA VAL A 136 8.95 -7.78 -16.17
C VAL A 136 8.10 -8.81 -16.91
N LYS A 137 6.78 -8.72 -16.75
CA LYS A 137 5.82 -9.51 -17.51
C LYS A 137 5.78 -9.05 -18.96
N THR A 138 5.48 -9.99 -19.85
CA THR A 138 5.29 -9.72 -21.28
C THR A 138 3.91 -10.22 -21.74
N GLY A 139 3.28 -9.47 -22.63
CA GLY A 139 1.94 -9.75 -23.14
C GLY A 139 1.66 -8.87 -24.37
N LYS A 140 0.70 -9.26 -25.21
CA LYS A 140 0.32 -8.44 -26.38
C LYS A 140 -0.51 -7.25 -25.94
N THR A 141 -1.30 -7.43 -24.88
CA THR A 141 -2.23 -6.45 -24.34
C THR A 141 -2.04 -6.27 -22.84
N LYS A 142 -2.46 -5.12 -22.30
CA LYS A 142 -2.58 -4.92 -20.84
C LYS A 142 -3.56 -5.91 -20.21
N ARG A 143 -4.54 -6.40 -20.98
CA ARG A 143 -5.44 -7.48 -20.56
C ARG A 143 -4.68 -8.78 -20.29
N ASP A 144 -3.73 -9.15 -21.14
CA ASP A 144 -2.86 -10.32 -20.93
C ASP A 144 -2.04 -10.18 -19.64
N LEU A 145 -1.50 -8.99 -19.39
CA LEU A 145 -0.74 -8.71 -18.16
C LEU A 145 -1.64 -8.84 -16.93
N ALA A 146 -2.85 -8.29 -16.97
CA ALA A 146 -3.83 -8.41 -15.89
C ALA A 146 -4.19 -9.87 -15.59
N GLU A 147 -4.39 -10.70 -16.62
CA GLU A 147 -4.67 -12.13 -16.43
C GLU A 147 -3.48 -12.90 -15.84
N GLN A 148 -2.25 -12.55 -16.20
CA GLN A 148 -1.05 -13.10 -15.55
C GLN A 148 -0.99 -12.72 -14.07
N LEU A 149 -1.31 -11.47 -13.70
CA LEU A 149 -1.38 -11.06 -12.30
C LEU A 149 -2.45 -11.85 -11.53
N ARG A 150 -3.63 -12.08 -12.14
CA ARG A 150 -4.66 -12.95 -11.56
C ARG A 150 -4.18 -14.39 -11.38
N ALA A 151 -3.39 -14.92 -12.32
CA ALA A 151 -2.80 -16.24 -12.21
C ALA A 151 -1.76 -16.33 -11.08
N ASP A 152 -0.95 -15.29 -10.91
CA ASP A 152 0.01 -15.19 -9.79
C ASP A 152 -0.70 -15.19 -8.44
N ILE A 153 -1.79 -14.41 -8.30
CA ILE A 153 -2.61 -14.37 -7.06
C ILE A 153 -3.15 -15.76 -6.72
N ARG A 154 -3.74 -16.45 -7.70
CA ARG A 154 -4.26 -17.82 -7.53
C ARG A 154 -3.16 -18.80 -7.16
N THR A 155 -2.01 -18.70 -7.81
CA THR A 155 -0.85 -19.55 -7.54
C THR A 155 -0.33 -19.34 -6.13
N PHE A 156 -0.12 -18.09 -5.72
CA PHE A 156 0.34 -17.76 -4.37
C PHE A 156 -0.64 -18.22 -3.30
N LYS A 157 -1.95 -18.03 -3.49
CA LYS A 157 -2.97 -18.53 -2.55
C LYS A 157 -2.82 -20.05 -2.34
N LYS A 158 -2.67 -20.79 -3.44
CA LYS A 158 -2.52 -22.25 -3.42
C LYS A 158 -1.21 -22.70 -2.75
N THR A 159 -0.08 -22.06 -3.07
CA THR A 159 1.24 -22.51 -2.61
C THR A 159 1.57 -22.06 -1.19
N SER A 160 1.03 -20.93 -0.74
CA SER A 160 1.28 -20.39 0.62
C SER A 160 0.42 -21.03 1.71
N GLY A 161 -0.69 -21.67 1.32
CA GLY A 161 -1.72 -22.15 2.25
C GLY A 161 -2.46 -21.01 2.97
N ALA A 162 -2.51 -19.83 2.36
CA ALA A 162 -3.22 -18.68 2.91
C ALA A 162 -4.73 -18.80 2.69
N ASP A 163 -5.50 -18.62 3.76
CA ASP A 163 -6.96 -18.61 3.70
C ASP A 163 -7.47 -17.29 3.11
N ARG A 164 -6.75 -16.20 3.43
CA ARG A 164 -7.08 -14.83 3.05
C ARG A 164 -5.85 -14.15 2.48
N LEU A 165 -6.09 -13.20 1.58
CA LEU A 165 -5.06 -12.38 0.94
C LEU A 165 -5.35 -10.91 1.15
N VAL A 166 -4.31 -10.09 1.09
CA VAL A 166 -4.38 -8.63 0.92
C VAL A 166 -3.27 -8.20 -0.03
N MET A 167 -3.59 -7.29 -0.94
CA MET A 167 -2.60 -6.68 -1.83
C MET A 167 -2.32 -5.25 -1.41
N ILE A 168 -1.04 -4.87 -1.40
CA ILE A 168 -0.61 -3.51 -1.05
C ILE A 168 0.33 -3.01 -2.14
N TRP A 169 -0.02 -1.88 -2.74
CA TRP A 169 0.91 -1.16 -3.61
C TRP A 169 1.93 -0.40 -2.77
N ALA A 170 3.19 -0.80 -2.88
CA ALA A 170 4.34 -0.13 -2.27
C ALA A 170 5.46 0.10 -3.31
N ALA A 171 5.08 0.15 -4.59
CA ALA A 171 5.96 0.41 -5.71
C ALA A 171 6.06 1.92 -5.98
N SER A 172 6.90 2.28 -6.94
CA SER A 172 7.14 3.66 -7.37
C SER A 172 5.85 4.42 -7.68
N THR A 173 5.87 5.73 -7.40
CA THR A 173 4.80 6.65 -7.81
C THR A 173 4.75 6.70 -9.33
N GLU A 174 3.56 6.57 -9.89
CA GLU A 174 3.29 6.68 -11.31
C GLU A 174 3.06 8.15 -11.71
N VAL A 175 3.25 8.45 -12.99
CA VAL A 175 2.88 9.75 -13.58
C VAL A 175 1.43 10.12 -13.30
N PHE A 176 1.17 11.43 -13.24
CA PHE A 176 -0.16 11.96 -12.95
C PHE A 176 -1.18 11.59 -14.04
N LEU A 177 -2.32 11.04 -13.61
CA LEU A 177 -3.48 10.73 -14.45
C LEU A 177 -4.76 11.20 -13.77
N THR A 178 -5.78 11.51 -14.57
CA THR A 178 -7.13 11.83 -14.11
C THR A 178 -8.14 10.79 -14.61
N PRO A 179 -9.27 10.60 -13.90
CA PRO A 179 -10.38 9.79 -14.41
C PRO A 179 -10.84 10.26 -15.80
N GLY A 180 -11.08 9.31 -16.71
CA GLY A 180 -11.53 9.56 -18.08
C GLY A 180 -12.53 8.51 -18.57
N PRO A 181 -12.89 8.50 -19.87
CA PRO A 181 -13.88 7.58 -20.42
C PRO A 181 -13.56 6.10 -20.22
N ALA A 182 -12.29 5.72 -20.31
CA ALA A 182 -11.81 4.35 -20.07
C ALA A 182 -12.05 3.86 -18.64
N HIS A 183 -12.25 4.78 -17.69
CA HIS A 183 -12.37 4.48 -16.26
C HIS A 183 -13.81 4.44 -15.76
N GLN A 184 -14.79 4.62 -16.67
CA GLN A 184 -16.19 4.77 -16.28
C GLN A 184 -16.83 3.42 -16.00
N SER A 185 -16.81 2.45 -16.91
CA SER A 185 -17.48 1.14 -16.76
C SER A 185 -16.52 -0.04 -16.97
N MET A 186 -16.95 -1.23 -16.55
CA MET A 186 -16.13 -2.45 -16.71
C MET A 186 -15.88 -2.74 -18.18
N GLU A 187 -16.89 -2.58 -19.03
CA GLU A 187 -16.77 -2.79 -20.48
C GLU A 187 -15.79 -1.80 -21.11
N ALA A 188 -15.83 -0.53 -20.69
CA ALA A 188 -14.88 0.48 -21.16
C ALA A 188 -13.45 0.17 -20.70
N PHE A 189 -13.29 -0.24 -19.44
CA PHE A 189 -12.00 -0.54 -18.83
C PHE A 189 -11.35 -1.79 -19.44
N GLU A 190 -12.12 -2.86 -19.64
CA GLU A 190 -11.63 -4.09 -20.28
C GLU A 190 -11.26 -3.85 -21.75
N ARG A 191 -12.08 -3.12 -22.50
CA ARG A 191 -11.76 -2.72 -23.88
C ARG A 191 -10.49 -1.86 -23.93
N ALA A 192 -10.31 -0.93 -23.00
CA ALA A 192 -9.11 -0.10 -22.90
C ALA A 192 -7.86 -0.94 -22.62
N MET A 193 -7.97 -1.97 -21.77
CA MET A 193 -6.89 -2.93 -21.54
C MET A 193 -6.54 -3.75 -22.79
N GLU A 194 -7.54 -4.19 -23.55
CA GLU A 194 -7.33 -4.93 -24.82
C GLU A 194 -6.64 -4.06 -25.89
N GLN A 195 -6.93 -2.76 -25.89
CA GLN A 195 -6.38 -1.79 -26.84
C GLN A 195 -5.04 -1.16 -26.39
N ASN A 196 -4.49 -1.58 -25.25
CA ASN A 196 -3.29 -0.98 -24.64
C ASN A 196 -3.42 0.53 -24.38
N ASP A 197 -4.63 1.00 -24.07
CA ASP A 197 -4.90 2.42 -23.88
C ASP A 197 -3.97 3.03 -22.81
N PRO A 198 -3.26 4.14 -23.09
CA PRO A 198 -2.34 4.79 -22.15
C PRO A 198 -3.02 5.32 -20.88
N ALA A 199 -4.35 5.45 -20.84
CA ALA A 199 -5.06 5.80 -19.62
C ALA A 199 -4.98 4.70 -18.54
N ILE A 200 -4.76 3.43 -18.92
CA ILE A 200 -4.71 2.31 -17.98
C ILE A 200 -3.28 2.11 -17.44
N ALA A 201 -3.01 2.61 -16.23
CA ALA A 201 -1.71 2.46 -15.58
C ALA A 201 -1.47 1.04 -15.02
N PRO A 202 -0.21 0.59 -14.85
CA PRO A 202 0.12 -0.67 -14.21
C PRO A 202 -0.56 -0.88 -12.87
N SER A 203 -0.62 0.13 -11.99
CA SER A 203 -1.30 0.04 -10.70
C SER A 203 -2.78 -0.34 -10.81
N MET A 204 -3.46 0.13 -11.86
CA MET A 204 -4.86 -0.23 -12.13
C MET A 204 -4.99 -1.69 -12.55
N LEU A 205 -3.99 -2.27 -13.23
CA LEU A 205 -3.98 -3.70 -13.58
C LEU A 205 -3.87 -4.57 -12.31
N TYR A 206 -3.03 -4.18 -11.35
CA TYR A 206 -2.94 -4.87 -10.06
C TYR A 206 -4.23 -4.75 -9.26
N ALA A 207 -4.82 -3.55 -9.19
CA ALA A 207 -6.10 -3.34 -8.51
C ALA A 207 -7.24 -4.15 -9.14
N TYR A 208 -7.34 -4.13 -10.47
CA TYR A 208 -8.29 -4.97 -11.22
C TYR A 208 -8.07 -6.46 -10.91
N ALA A 209 -6.82 -6.95 -11.01
CA ALA A 209 -6.50 -8.35 -10.75
C ALA A 209 -6.85 -8.77 -9.31
N ALA A 210 -6.55 -7.91 -8.33
CA ALA A 210 -6.88 -8.15 -6.92
C ALA A 210 -8.40 -8.26 -6.71
N LEU A 211 -9.17 -7.27 -7.19
CA LEU A 211 -10.61 -7.25 -7.01
C LEU A 211 -11.31 -8.43 -7.73
N MET A 212 -10.84 -8.79 -8.93
CA MET A 212 -11.38 -9.94 -9.66
C MET A 212 -11.14 -11.28 -8.94
N GLU A 213 -10.05 -11.39 -8.19
CA GLU A 213 -9.71 -12.56 -7.35
C GLU A 213 -10.20 -12.46 -5.90
N ASN A 214 -11.09 -11.50 -5.61
CA ASN A 214 -11.63 -11.23 -4.27
C ASN A 214 -10.56 -10.93 -3.20
N VAL A 215 -9.54 -10.16 -3.59
CA VAL A 215 -8.44 -9.72 -2.74
C VAL A 215 -8.58 -8.22 -2.46
N PRO A 216 -8.70 -7.81 -1.18
CA PRO A 216 -8.61 -6.42 -0.77
C PRO A 216 -7.34 -5.72 -1.25
N PHE A 217 -7.43 -4.43 -1.56
CA PHE A 217 -6.33 -3.66 -2.14
C PHE A 217 -6.08 -2.36 -1.36
N ALA A 218 -4.83 -2.09 -1.00
CA ALA A 218 -4.41 -0.83 -0.40
C ALA A 218 -3.37 -0.12 -1.30
N ASN A 219 -3.67 1.11 -1.71
CA ASN A 219 -2.75 1.95 -2.48
C ASN A 219 -1.86 2.78 -1.56
N GLY A 220 -0.57 2.41 -1.46
CA GLY A 220 0.42 3.12 -0.65
C GLY A 220 1.11 4.29 -1.35
N ALA A 221 0.84 4.52 -2.64
CA ALA A 221 1.35 5.64 -3.42
C ALA A 221 0.22 6.63 -3.76
N PRO A 222 0.51 7.87 -4.20
CA PRO A 222 -0.52 8.85 -4.55
C PRO A 222 -1.15 8.61 -5.95
N ASN A 223 -0.85 7.48 -6.57
CA ASN A 223 -1.33 7.06 -7.90
C ASN A 223 -2.86 7.05 -7.96
N LEU A 224 -3.42 7.20 -9.17
CA LEU A 224 -4.87 7.18 -9.39
C LEU A 224 -5.48 5.82 -9.03
N THR A 225 -4.87 4.72 -9.49
CA THR A 225 -5.15 3.32 -9.08
C THR A 225 -6.63 2.98 -8.83
N VAL A 226 -7.07 2.94 -7.56
CA VAL A 226 -8.44 2.56 -7.15
C VAL A 226 -9.41 3.73 -7.11
N ASP A 227 -8.93 4.96 -7.18
CA ASP A 227 -9.74 6.20 -7.16
C ASP A 227 -10.35 6.46 -8.55
N ILE A 228 -10.98 5.43 -9.13
CA ILE A 228 -11.68 5.48 -10.41
C ILE A 228 -13.05 4.82 -10.34
N PRO A 229 -14.10 5.37 -11.01
CA PRO A 229 -15.48 4.91 -10.83
C PRO A 229 -15.70 3.42 -11.08
N VAL A 230 -15.00 2.83 -12.07
CA VAL A 230 -15.15 1.40 -12.37
C VAL A 230 -14.63 0.49 -11.25
N LEU A 231 -13.50 0.82 -10.60
CA LEU A 231 -12.92 -0.03 -9.57
C LEU A 231 -13.58 0.19 -8.21
N GLU A 232 -14.03 1.41 -7.91
CA GLU A 232 -14.86 1.68 -6.73
C GLU A 232 -16.17 0.87 -6.78
N ARG A 233 -16.88 0.91 -7.91
CA ARG A 233 -18.11 0.12 -8.10
C ARG A 233 -17.86 -1.37 -8.05
N LEU A 234 -16.78 -1.86 -8.68
CA LEU A 234 -16.41 -3.29 -8.59
C LEU A 234 -16.15 -3.71 -7.13
N ALA A 235 -15.46 -2.87 -6.36
CA ALA A 235 -15.18 -3.14 -4.95
C ALA A 235 -16.47 -3.17 -4.12
N GLU A 236 -17.40 -2.26 -4.36
CA GLU A 236 -18.73 -2.24 -3.72
C GLU A 236 -19.55 -3.49 -4.06
N GLU A 237 -19.66 -3.84 -5.34
CA GLU A 237 -20.39 -5.01 -5.82
C GLU A 237 -19.86 -6.31 -5.19
N ARG A 238 -18.53 -6.42 -5.08
CA ARG A 238 -17.86 -7.57 -4.48
C ARG A 238 -17.71 -7.50 -2.96
N LYS A 239 -18.11 -6.39 -2.34
CA LYS A 239 -17.97 -6.11 -0.90
C LYS A 239 -16.51 -6.23 -0.43
N LEU A 240 -15.57 -5.75 -1.24
CA LEU A 240 -14.14 -5.79 -0.94
C LEU A 240 -13.67 -4.42 -0.44
N PRO A 241 -12.92 -4.37 0.67
CA PRO A 241 -12.29 -3.13 1.10
C PRO A 241 -11.16 -2.74 0.13
N ILE A 242 -11.27 -1.53 -0.40
CA ILE A 242 -10.16 -0.79 -0.99
C ILE A 242 -9.74 0.32 -0.03
N GLY A 243 -8.47 0.72 -0.08
CA GLY A 243 -7.95 1.78 0.76
C GLY A 243 -6.81 2.53 0.10
N GLY A 244 -6.57 3.75 0.54
CA GLY A 244 -5.60 4.64 -0.06
C GLY A 244 -6.04 6.10 0.07
N LYS A 245 -5.27 7.04 -0.48
CA LYS A 245 -3.98 6.84 -1.13
C LYS A 245 -2.83 7.48 -0.35
N ASP A 246 -1.62 7.06 -0.67
CA ASP A 246 -0.37 7.54 -0.10
C ASP A 246 -0.14 7.27 1.40
N PHE A 247 0.99 6.65 1.74
CA PHE A 247 1.34 6.41 3.14
C PHE A 247 1.64 7.71 3.90
N LYS A 248 0.78 8.03 4.88
CA LYS A 248 0.98 9.19 5.77
C LYS A 248 1.97 8.87 6.90
N THR A 249 3.27 8.98 6.62
CA THR A 249 4.34 8.47 7.50
C THR A 249 5.04 9.53 8.36
N GLY A 250 5.47 10.65 7.77
CA GLY A 250 6.34 11.63 8.44
C GLY A 250 5.78 13.05 8.42
N GLN A 251 6.25 13.88 7.48
CA GLN A 251 5.90 15.31 7.41
C GLN A 251 4.37 15.54 7.30
N THR A 252 3.68 14.80 6.44
CA THR A 252 2.22 14.92 6.30
C THR A 252 1.49 14.47 7.58
N MET A 253 2.01 13.47 8.29
CA MET A 253 1.48 13.08 9.60
C MET A 253 1.57 14.25 10.59
N MET A 254 2.73 14.90 10.68
CA MET A 254 2.92 16.10 11.52
C MET A 254 2.00 17.26 11.12
N LYS A 255 1.81 17.51 9.81
CA LYS A 255 0.82 18.48 9.31
C LYS A 255 -0.57 18.20 9.89
N THR A 256 -1.02 16.95 9.86
CA THR A 256 -2.34 16.56 10.37
C THR A 256 -2.48 16.55 11.89
N VAL A 257 -1.37 16.65 12.64
CA VAL A 257 -1.39 16.81 14.10
C VAL A 257 -1.38 18.29 14.49
N LEU A 258 -0.52 19.07 13.83
CA LEU A 258 -0.28 20.48 14.17
C LEU A 258 -1.38 21.42 13.64
N ALA A 259 -1.82 21.24 12.38
CA ALA A 259 -2.82 22.14 11.79
C ALA A 259 -4.15 22.17 12.59
N PRO A 260 -4.72 21.02 13.03
CA PRO A 260 -5.91 21.05 13.90
C PRO A 260 -5.64 21.74 15.24
N ALA A 261 -4.45 21.59 15.82
CA ALA A 261 -4.10 22.22 17.08
C ALA A 261 -4.05 23.76 16.95
N PHE A 262 -3.48 24.28 15.86
CA PHE A 262 -3.46 25.72 15.59
C PHE A 262 -4.87 26.26 15.38
N LYS A 263 -5.70 25.59 14.56
CA LYS A 263 -7.10 25.97 14.37
C LYS A 263 -7.90 25.95 15.67
N ALA A 264 -7.81 24.87 16.44
CA ALA A 264 -8.52 24.73 17.71
C ALA A 264 -8.13 25.79 18.76
N ARG A 265 -6.94 26.38 18.63
CA ARG A 265 -6.45 27.45 19.50
C ARG A 265 -6.55 28.84 18.88
N MET A 266 -7.17 28.97 17.70
CA MET A 266 -7.29 30.23 16.96
C MET A 266 -5.93 30.91 16.74
N LEU A 267 -4.87 30.11 16.59
CA LEU A 267 -3.53 30.59 16.29
C LEU A 267 -3.51 30.78 14.77
N GLY A 268 -3.71 32.02 14.33
CA GLY A 268 -3.67 32.37 12.90
C GLY A 268 -2.39 31.88 12.23
N LEU A 269 -2.51 31.40 10.99
CA LEU A 269 -1.40 30.87 10.22
C LEU A 269 -1.19 31.71 8.96
N ALA A 270 -0.06 32.41 8.87
CA ALA A 270 0.28 33.23 7.70
C ALA A 270 0.90 32.43 6.54
N GLY A 271 1.49 31.27 6.82
CA GLY A 271 2.10 30.42 5.79
C GLY A 271 2.57 29.08 6.34
N TRP A 272 2.71 28.10 5.43
CA TRP A 272 3.23 26.78 5.73
C TRP A 272 4.25 26.36 4.67
N TYR A 273 5.52 26.23 5.05
CA TYR A 273 6.57 25.79 4.15
C TYR A 273 6.91 24.31 4.39
N SER A 274 7.16 23.54 3.33
CA SER A 274 7.40 22.08 3.44
C SER A 274 8.40 21.61 2.39
N THR A 275 9.67 21.50 2.79
CA THR A 275 10.74 20.92 1.98
C THR A 275 10.94 19.45 2.36
N ASN A 276 11.14 18.59 1.36
CA ASN A 276 11.52 17.19 1.56
C ASN A 276 12.76 16.93 0.69
N ILE A 277 13.83 16.41 1.31
CA ILE A 277 15.07 16.01 0.62
C ILE A 277 15.28 14.54 0.95
N LEU A 278 15.36 13.70 -0.08
CA LEU A 278 15.49 12.26 0.04
C LEU A 278 16.46 11.74 -1.02
N GLY A 279 17.35 10.82 -0.62
CA GLY A 279 18.43 10.28 -1.46
C GLY A 279 18.25 8.81 -1.86
N ASN A 280 17.07 8.24 -1.65
CA ASN A 280 16.74 6.88 -2.03
C ASN A 280 16.02 6.85 -3.40
N ARG A 281 15.68 5.64 -3.87
CA ARG A 281 14.99 5.45 -5.16
C ARG A 281 13.65 6.19 -5.28
N ASP A 282 12.95 6.40 -4.16
CA ASP A 282 11.72 7.20 -4.17
C ASP A 282 12.02 8.65 -4.58
N GLY A 283 13.13 9.22 -4.09
CA GLY A 283 13.61 10.54 -4.51
C GLY A 283 13.99 10.61 -5.98
N GLU A 284 14.68 9.57 -6.48
CA GLU A 284 15.06 9.48 -7.90
C GLU A 284 13.85 9.42 -8.83
N VAL A 285 12.79 8.70 -8.45
CA VAL A 285 11.53 8.67 -9.22
C VAL A 285 10.81 10.01 -9.14
N LEU A 286 10.76 10.64 -7.96
CA LEU A 286 10.09 11.92 -7.76
C LEU A 286 10.83 13.13 -8.34
N ASP A 287 12.06 12.95 -8.84
CA ASP A 287 12.77 13.96 -9.64
C ASP A 287 12.15 14.13 -11.04
N ASP A 288 11.28 13.20 -11.47
CA ASP A 288 10.44 13.39 -12.66
C ASP A 288 9.25 14.32 -12.37
N PRO A 289 9.06 15.43 -13.12
CA PRO A 289 8.00 16.41 -12.83
C PRO A 289 6.57 15.86 -12.88
N GLU A 290 6.29 14.87 -13.74
CA GLU A 290 4.94 14.28 -13.84
C GLU A 290 4.64 13.37 -12.65
N SER A 291 5.64 12.64 -12.17
CA SER A 291 5.55 11.83 -10.94
C SER A 291 5.47 12.73 -9.69
N PHE A 292 6.20 13.86 -9.69
CA PHE A 292 6.15 14.87 -8.63
C PHE A 292 4.77 15.49 -8.49
N LYS A 293 4.12 15.85 -9.62
CA LYS A 293 2.77 16.44 -9.63
C LYS A 293 1.75 15.57 -8.88
N THR A 294 1.80 14.25 -9.03
CA THR A 294 0.94 13.31 -8.30
C THR A 294 1.08 13.46 -6.77
N LYS A 295 2.31 13.69 -6.29
CA LYS A 295 2.60 13.87 -4.86
C LYS A 295 2.21 15.25 -4.36
N GLU A 296 2.39 16.29 -5.18
CA GLU A 296 2.05 17.67 -4.85
C GLU A 296 0.55 17.83 -4.56
N GLU A 297 -0.31 17.36 -5.46
CA GLU A 297 -1.77 17.40 -5.30
C GLU A 297 -2.23 16.73 -3.99
N SER A 298 -1.64 15.58 -3.64
CA SER A 298 -2.00 14.87 -2.39
C SER A 298 -1.59 15.62 -1.11
N LYS A 299 -0.54 16.46 -1.16
CA LYS A 299 0.06 17.11 0.02
C LYS A 299 -0.49 18.49 0.31
N LEU A 300 -1.06 19.17 -0.68
CA LEU A 300 -1.63 20.51 -0.55
C LEU A 300 -3.04 20.46 0.05
N GLY A 301 -3.91 19.56 -0.44
CA GLY A 301 -5.32 19.52 -0.04
C GLY A 301 -5.58 19.27 1.45
N VAL A 302 -4.61 18.71 2.19
CA VAL A 302 -4.79 18.41 3.62
C VAL A 302 -4.88 19.66 4.51
N LEU A 303 -4.18 20.74 4.16
CA LEU A 303 -4.21 21.97 4.97
C LEU A 303 -5.49 22.75 4.72
N GLU A 304 -5.91 22.86 3.47
CA GLU A 304 -7.17 23.52 3.08
C GLU A 304 -8.36 22.88 3.78
N TYR A 305 -8.43 21.53 3.77
CA TYR A 305 -9.49 20.79 4.44
C TYR A 305 -9.53 21.03 5.95
N ILE A 306 -8.38 21.09 6.62
CA ILE A 306 -8.31 21.27 8.08
C ILE A 306 -8.59 22.73 8.46
N LEU A 307 -7.89 23.67 7.82
CA LEU A 307 -7.89 25.08 8.20
C LEU A 307 -9.18 25.77 7.77
N GLN A 308 -9.73 25.42 6.60
CA GLN A 308 -10.95 26.01 6.04
C GLN A 308 -10.86 27.55 6.04
N PRO A 309 -9.92 28.15 5.30
CA PRO A 309 -9.66 29.60 5.37
C PRO A 309 -10.86 30.47 5.01
N ASP A 310 -11.83 29.91 4.27
CA ASP A 310 -13.06 30.60 3.85
C ASP A 310 -14.22 30.49 4.86
N GLN A 311 -14.02 29.84 6.02
CA GLN A 311 -15.01 29.69 7.11
C GLN A 311 -14.57 30.42 8.37
#